data_AF-A0A4Y2BZ48-F1
#
_entry.id   AF-A0A4Y2BZ48-F1
#
_cell.length_a   1.000
_cell.length_b   1.000
_cell.length_c   1.000
_cell.angle_alpha   90.00
_cell.angle_beta   90.00
_cell.angle_gamma   90.00
#
_symmetry.space_group_name_H-M   'P 1'
#
loop_
_entity.id
_entity.type
_entity.pdbx_description
1 polymer ?
#
loop_
_entity_poly.entity_id
_entity_poly.type
_entity_poly.pdbx_seq_one_letter_code
_entity_poly.pdbx_strand_id
1 'polypeptide(L)'
;MSTLRWEALLDCIKTTLKRHCDTRWSSRRQAVTALQENHLPSVHKVLQHVTDRANNWTTDTASDAMILLRQIDYEFVCLLEMWSEVQLNRDIANPGYNEPSVTANLLHGPN
;
A
#
# COMPACT_ATOMS: atom_id res chain seq x y z
N MET A 1 5.88 15.76 -12.82
CA MET A 1 4.57 15.15 -13.16
C MET A 1 4.27 13.85 -12.38
N SER A 2 5.25 13.04 -11.94
CA SER A 2 4.96 11.82 -11.13
C SER A 2 4.84 12.06 -9.62
N THR A 3 5.50 13.10 -9.08
CA THR A 3 5.52 13.43 -7.65
C THR A 3 4.15 13.84 -7.11
N LEU A 4 3.40 14.69 -7.82
CA LEU A 4 2.07 15.14 -7.42
C LEU A 4 1.05 13.99 -7.24
N ARG A 5 1.12 12.96 -8.10
CA ARG A 5 0.24 11.78 -7.98
C ARG A 5 0.57 10.96 -6.73
N TRP A 6 1.87 10.81 -6.47
CA TRP A 6 2.37 10.06 -5.32
C TRP A 6 2.09 10.77 -4.00
N GLU A 7 2.22 12.10 -3.97
CA GLU A 7 1.90 12.94 -2.80
C GLU A 7 0.41 12.85 -2.42
N ALA A 8 -0.51 12.93 -3.39
CA ALA A 8 -1.94 12.81 -3.14
C ALA A 8 -2.34 11.43 -2.55
N LEU A 9 -1.65 10.37 -2.98
CA LEU A 9 -1.84 9.03 -2.43
C LEU A 9 -1.24 8.89 -1.02
N LEU A 10 -0.02 9.38 -0.81
CA LEU A 10 0.65 9.33 0.49
C LEU A 10 -0.11 10.09 1.58
N ASP A 11 -0.71 11.23 1.24
CA ASP A 11 -1.51 12.03 2.18
C ASP A 11 -2.68 11.23 2.79
N CYS A 12 -3.22 10.27 2.02
CA CYS A 12 -4.33 9.42 2.46
C CYS A 12 -3.89 8.13 3.16
N ILE A 13 -2.79 7.53 2.70
CA ILE A 13 -2.32 6.24 3.20
C ILE A 13 -1.56 6.44 4.53
N LYS A 14 -1.04 7.65 4.82
CA LYS A 14 -0.35 8.02 6.08
C LYS A 14 0.74 7.03 6.55
N THR A 15 1.19 6.14 5.66
CA THR A 15 2.21 5.14 5.89
C THR A 15 3.32 5.34 4.88
N THR A 16 4.55 5.06 5.29
CA THR A 16 5.72 5.18 4.42
C THR A 16 5.77 3.98 3.47
N LEU A 17 5.09 4.07 2.33
CA LEU A 17 5.17 3.05 1.28
C LEU A 17 6.55 3.08 0.63
N LYS A 18 7.32 1.99 0.78
CA LYS A 18 8.56 1.80 0.01
C LYS A 18 8.21 1.70 -1.48
N ARG A 19 9.08 2.20 -2.36
CA ARG A 19 8.93 2.02 -3.81
C ARG A 19 8.78 0.53 -4.12
N HIS A 20 7.77 0.18 -4.93
CA HIS A 20 7.49 -1.19 -5.34
C HIS A 20 8.76 -1.86 -5.89
N CYS A 21 9.05 -3.07 -5.39
CA CYS A 21 10.18 -3.88 -5.83
C CYS A 21 9.76 -5.35 -5.89
N ASP A 22 9.69 -5.90 -7.11
CA ASP A 22 9.17 -7.25 -7.37
C ASP A 22 9.93 -8.38 -6.67
N THR A 23 11.20 -8.15 -6.31
CA THR A 23 12.05 -9.14 -5.65
C THR A 23 11.89 -9.16 -4.13
N ARG A 24 11.16 -8.21 -3.53
CA ARG A 24 11.00 -8.11 -2.07
C ARG A 24 9.58 -8.39 -1.65
N TRP A 25 9.38 -9.59 -1.10
CA TRP A 25 8.13 -9.97 -0.42
C TRP A 25 7.67 -8.94 0.61
N SER A 26 8.60 -8.31 1.33
CA SER A 26 8.29 -7.25 2.29
C SER A 26 7.62 -6.02 1.66
N SER A 27 7.93 -5.69 0.40
CA SER A 27 7.25 -4.60 -0.33
C SER A 27 5.81 -4.96 -0.66
N ARG A 28 5.55 -6.21 -1.07
CA ARG A 28 4.19 -6.71 -1.33
C ARG A 28 3.38 -6.79 -0.04
N ARG A 29 3.98 -7.31 1.03
CA ARG A 29 3.40 -7.34 2.38
C ARG A 29 2.97 -5.95 2.81
N GLN A 30 3.90 -4.98 2.76
CA GLN A 30 3.63 -3.60 3.19
C GLN A 30 2.48 -2.96 2.39
N ALA A 31 2.41 -3.17 1.07
CA ALA A 31 1.34 -2.63 0.25
C ALA A 31 -0.02 -3.25 0.58
N VAL A 32 -0.09 -4.56 0.78
CA VAL A 32 -1.35 -5.23 1.13
C VAL A 32 -1.80 -4.85 2.54
N THR A 33 -0.90 -4.87 3.53
CA THR A 33 -1.20 -4.43 4.90
C THR A 33 -1.71 -3.00 4.91
N ALA A 34 -1.09 -2.09 4.15
CA ALA A 34 -1.59 -0.72 4.05
C ALA A 34 -3.01 -0.66 3.49
N LEU A 35 -3.38 -1.48 2.51
CA LEU A 35 -4.76 -1.49 2.01
C LEU A 35 -5.76 -2.13 3.00
N GLN A 36 -5.35 -3.21 3.69
CA GLN A 36 -6.14 -3.92 4.71
C GLN A 36 -6.39 -3.07 5.96
N GLU A 37 -5.44 -2.21 6.36
CA GLU A 37 -5.56 -1.31 7.53
C GLU A 37 -6.52 -0.12 7.30
N ASN A 38 -7.63 -0.35 6.59
CA ASN A 38 -8.70 0.61 6.29
C ASN A 38 -8.31 1.76 5.35
N HIS A 39 -7.21 1.65 4.62
CA HIS A 39 -6.88 2.65 3.60
C HIS A 39 -7.53 2.38 2.24
N LEU A 40 -8.05 1.18 1.96
CA LEU A 40 -8.72 0.89 0.68
C LEU A 40 -9.88 1.87 0.36
N PRO A 41 -10.82 2.16 1.29
CA PRO A 41 -11.87 3.15 1.04
C PRO A 41 -11.32 4.56 0.76
N SER A 42 -10.22 4.93 1.41
CA SER A 42 -9.55 6.23 1.20
C SER A 42 -8.87 6.29 -0.16
N VAL A 43 -8.18 5.23 -0.56
CA VAL A 43 -7.58 5.09 -1.90
C VAL A 43 -8.66 5.14 -2.98
N HIS A 44 -9.78 4.43 -2.80
CA HIS A 44 -10.91 4.48 -3.72
C HIS A 44 -11.44 5.91 -3.88
N LYS A 45 -11.63 6.65 -2.77
CA LYS A 45 -12.07 8.06 -2.82
C LYS A 45 -11.09 8.97 -3.57
N VAL A 46 -9.78 8.78 -3.39
CA VAL A 46 -8.77 9.55 -4.12
C VAL A 46 -8.83 9.28 -5.60
N LEU A 47 -8.88 8.00 -6.00
CA LEU A 47 -8.96 7.62 -7.41
C LEU A 47 -10.24 8.17 -8.06
N GLN A 48 -11.36 8.15 -7.33
CA GLN A 48 -12.62 8.76 -7.76
C GLN A 48 -12.46 10.27 -7.97
N HIS A 49 -11.87 10.98 -7.01
CA HIS A 49 -11.64 12.42 -7.12
C HIS A 49 -10.71 12.79 -8.28
N VAL A 50 -9.66 12.00 -8.53
CA VAL A 50 -8.74 12.19 -9.67
C VAL A 50 -9.48 12.00 -11.00
N THR A 51 -10.39 11.03 -11.06
CA THR A 51 -11.23 10.76 -12.25
C THR A 51 -12.24 11.90 -12.48
N ASP A 52 -12.96 12.32 -11.44
CA ASP A 52 -14.02 13.33 -11.52
C ASP A 52 -13.48 14.74 -11.81
N ARG A 53 -12.28 15.06 -11.31
CA ARG A 53 -11.62 16.36 -11.53
C ARG A 53 -10.54 16.28 -12.61
N ALA A 54 -10.81 15.58 -13.71
CA ALA A 54 -9.88 15.46 -14.83
C ALA A 54 -9.29 16.80 -15.30
N ASN A 55 -10.01 17.92 -15.15
CA ASN A 55 -9.51 19.26 -15.51
C ASN A 55 -8.27 19.72 -14.72
N ASN A 56 -8.02 19.15 -13.54
CA ASN A 56 -6.86 19.45 -12.70
C ASN A 56 -5.71 18.44 -12.89
N TRP A 57 -5.94 17.40 -13.69
CA TRP A 57 -5.01 16.31 -13.94
C TRP A 57 -4.79 16.15 -15.45
N THR A 58 -3.76 15.41 -15.85
CA THR A 58 -3.63 15.08 -17.28
C THR A 58 -4.68 14.02 -17.64
N THR A 59 -5.15 14.01 -18.90
CA THR A 59 -6.07 12.98 -19.41
C THR A 59 -5.55 11.56 -19.14
N ASP A 60 -4.24 11.35 -19.29
CA ASP A 60 -3.59 10.07 -18.97
C ASP A 60 -3.73 9.70 -17.49
N THR A 61 -3.53 10.66 -16.58
CA THR A 61 -3.62 10.43 -15.13
C THR A 61 -5.06 10.10 -14.72
N ALA A 62 -6.05 10.79 -15.29
CA ALA A 62 -7.46 10.49 -15.05
C ALA A 62 -7.86 9.12 -15.63
N SER A 63 -7.33 8.76 -16.80
CA SER A 63 -7.57 7.46 -17.44
C SER A 63 -6.96 6.32 -16.63
N ASP A 64 -5.73 6.46 -16.15
CA ASP A 64 -5.07 5.50 -15.27
C ASP A 64 -5.85 5.31 -13.96
N ALA A 65 -6.31 6.41 -13.34
CA ALA A 65 -7.12 6.34 -12.12
C ALA A 65 -8.44 5.61 -12.36
N MET A 66 -9.09 5.83 -13.49
CA MET A 66 -10.32 5.14 -13.88
C MET A 66 -10.09 3.64 -14.10
N ILE A 67 -8.97 3.25 -14.71
CA ILE A 67 -8.58 1.84 -14.88
C ILE A 67 -8.39 1.18 -13.51
N LEU A 68 -7.67 1.84 -12.60
CA LEU A 68 -7.45 1.33 -11.25
C LEU A 68 -8.74 1.19 -10.45
N LEU A 69 -9.67 2.16 -10.53
CA LEU A 69 -10.98 2.05 -9.88
C LEU A 69 -11.75 0.81 -10.34
N ARG A 70 -11.72 0.52 -11.65
CA ARG A 70 -12.40 -0.66 -12.21
C ARG A 70 -11.79 -1.98 -11.73
N GLN A 71 -10.52 -1.97 -11.32
CA GLN A 71 -9.86 -3.15 -10.76
C GLN A 71 -10.16 -3.34 -9.27
N ILE A 72 -10.69 -2.34 -8.57
CA ILE A 72 -11.15 -2.48 -7.18
C ILE A 72 -12.59 -3.00 -7.23
N ASP A 73 -12.74 -4.25 -7.62
CA ASP A 73 -14.02 -4.96 -7.65
C ASP A 73 -14.16 -5.92 -6.45
N TYR A 74 -15.24 -6.68 -6.44
CA TYR A 74 -15.52 -7.65 -5.38
C TYR A 74 -14.42 -8.72 -5.28
N GLU A 75 -13.92 -9.20 -6.43
CA GLU A 75 -12.87 -10.22 -6.47
C GLU A 75 -11.57 -9.69 -5.86
N PHE A 76 -11.18 -8.47 -6.22
CA PHE A 76 -10.03 -7.80 -5.62
C PHE A 76 -10.14 -7.69 -4.10
N VAL A 77 -11.30 -7.28 -3.59
CA VAL A 77 -11.54 -7.17 -2.13
C VAL A 77 -11.43 -8.53 -1.46
N CYS A 78 -12.01 -9.58 -2.05
CA CYS A 78 -11.89 -10.94 -1.53
C CYS A 78 -10.43 -11.42 -1.51
N LEU A 79 -9.69 -11.21 -2.59
CA LEU A 79 -8.28 -11.58 -2.68
C LEU A 79 -7.41 -10.79 -1.68
N LEU A 80 -7.73 -9.51 -1.48
CA LEU A 80 -7.08 -8.66 -0.50
C LEU A 80 -7.30 -9.19 0.92
N GLU A 81 -8.52 -9.61 1.26
CA GLU A 81 -8.84 -10.17 2.58
C GLU A 81 -8.15 -11.52 2.80
N MET A 82 -8.19 -12.41 1.79
CA MET A 82 -7.53 -13.72 1.83
C MET A 82 -6.00 -13.62 1.95
N TRP A 83 -5.41 -12.48 1.62
CA TRP A 83 -3.95 -12.31 1.73
C TRP A 83 -3.44 -12.36 3.18
N SER A 84 -4.29 -12.10 4.17
CA SER A 84 -3.95 -12.27 5.60
C SER A 84 -3.56 -13.73 5.92
N GLU A 85 -4.30 -14.70 5.37
CA GLU A 85 -4.04 -16.14 5.51
C GLU A 85 -2.75 -16.57 4.81
N VAL A 86 -2.46 -16.00 3.63
CA VAL A 86 -1.22 -16.27 2.90
C VAL A 86 -0.01 -15.75 3.66
N GLN A 87 -0.13 -14.58 4.33
CA GLN A 87 0.90 -14.05 5.21
C GLN A 87 1.13 -14.94 6.43
N LEU A 88 0.06 -15.36 7.11
CA LEU A 88 0.15 -16.20 8.30
C LEU A 88 0.86 -17.53 8.00
N ASN A 89 0.45 -18.21 6.93
CA ASN A 89 1.07 -19.47 6.52
C ASN A 89 2.57 -19.33 6.20
N ARG A 90 2.98 -18.18 5.66
CA ARG A 90 4.38 -17.92 5.36
C ARG A 90 5.20 -17.58 6.61
N ASP A 91 4.64 -16.81 7.53
CA ASP A 91 5.29 -16.47 8.81
C ASP A 91 5.51 -17.74 9.65
N ILE A 92 4.57 -18.70 9.59
CA ILE A 92 4.72 -20.04 10.21
C ILE A 92 5.78 -20.89 9.49
N ALA A 93 5.77 -20.90 8.16
CA ALA A 93 6.70 -21.71 7.36
C ALA A 93 8.15 -21.18 7.36
N ASN A 94 8.36 -19.91 7.70
CA ASN A 94 9.68 -19.28 7.69
C ASN A 94 9.82 -18.21 8.80
N PRO A 95 9.94 -18.64 10.08
CA PRO A 95 10.00 -17.72 11.22
C PRO A 95 11.24 -16.80 11.24
N GLY A 96 12.25 -17.07 10.40
CA GLY A 96 13.48 -16.27 10.29
C GLY A 96 13.40 -15.06 9.34
N TYR A 97 12.25 -14.83 8.69
CA TYR A 97 12.06 -13.74 7.72
C TYR A 97 11.23 -12.55 8.24
N ASN A 98 11.11 -12.42 9.56
CA ASN A 98 10.86 -11.11 10.14
C ASN A 98 12.19 -10.34 10.12
N GLU A 99 12.29 -9.32 9.26
CA GLU A 99 13.32 -8.30 9.46
C GLU A 99 13.23 -7.86 10.94
N PRO A 100 14.35 -7.71 11.66
CA PRO A 100 14.29 -7.13 12.98
C PRO A 100 13.61 -5.77 12.83
N SER A 101 12.46 -5.63 13.48
CA SER A 101 11.99 -4.34 13.94
C SER A 101 13.20 -3.59 14.44
N VAL A 102 13.39 -2.34 14.00
CA VAL A 102 14.45 -1.47 14.48
C VAL A 102 14.28 -1.30 15.99
N THR A 103 14.79 -2.24 16.77
CA THR A 103 15.20 -2.06 18.16
C THR A 103 16.65 -1.62 18.10
N ALA A 104 16.87 -0.43 17.54
CA ALA A 104 18.13 0.27 17.69
C ALA A 104 18.01 1.15 18.94
N ASN A 105 18.55 0.62 20.04
CA ASN A 105 19.23 1.36 21.10
C ASN A 105 18.38 2.27 22.01
N LEU A 106 17.72 1.66 23.00
CA LEU A 106 17.42 2.32 24.28
C LEU A 106 17.64 1.36 25.45
N LEU A 107 18.80 0.70 25.53
CA LEU A 107 19.27 0.10 26.78
C LEU A 107 20.81 0.22 26.86
N HIS A 108 21.27 0.74 27.99
CA HIS A 108 22.65 0.90 28.47
C HIS A 108 23.50 2.05 27.90
N GLY A 109 23.39 3.23 28.54
CA GLY A 109 24.59 4.02 28.84
C GLY A 109 25.26 3.44 30.10
N PRO A 110 26.60 3.33 30.18
CA PRO A 110 27.27 2.94 31.41
C PRO A 110 27.27 4.10 32.42
N ASN A 111 27.31 3.74 33.70
CA ASN A 111 27.52 4.60 34.87
C ASN A 111 28.69 5.57 34.71
#